data_AF-A0A2N8NPH4-F1
#
_entry.id   AF-A0A2N8NPH4-F1
#
_cell.length_a   1.000
_cell.length_b   1.000
_cell.length_c   1.000
_cell.angle_alpha   90.00
_cell.angle_beta   90.00
_cell.angle_gamma   90.00
#
_symmetry.space_group_name_H-M   'P 1'
#
loop_
_entity.id
_entity.type
_entity.pdbx_description
1 polymer ?
#
loop_
_entity_poly.entity_id
_entity_poly.type
_entity_poly.pdbx_seq_one_letter_code
_entity_poly.pdbx_strand_id
1 'polypeptide(L)'
;MTHKADGYPIGAPVVDTRGSVVAVTRERDVNLRRYWVRSALTGREWWAQADDLRPATAEEREESGTQKGGHTSDQPPYTATSEDHHQHD
;
A
#
# COMPACT_ATOMS: atom_id res chain seq x y z
N MET A 1 -1.94 -28.38 13.20
CA MET A 1 -0.53 -28.22 12.81
C MET A 1 -0.46 -27.00 11.90
N THR A 2 -0.04 -25.84 12.43
CA THR A 2 -0.03 -24.60 11.65
C THR A 2 1.20 -24.60 10.76
N HIS A 3 1.01 -24.87 9.47
CA HIS A 3 2.05 -24.67 8.46
C HIS A 3 2.43 -23.18 8.52
N LYS A 4 3.55 -22.87 9.19
CA LYS A 4 4.18 -21.56 9.04
C LYS A 4 4.70 -21.54 7.61
N ALA A 5 3.95 -20.89 6.72
CA ALA A 5 4.39 -20.67 5.36
C ALA A 5 5.74 -19.94 5.44
N ASP A 6 6.80 -20.64 5.03
CA ASP A 6 8.17 -20.14 5.01
C ASP A 6 8.27 -19.05 3.94
N GLY A 7 7.98 -17.80 4.35
CA GLY A 7 7.92 -16.69 3.42
C GLY A 7 7.29 -15.40 3.93
N TYR A 8 7.43 -14.36 3.11
CA TYR A 8 6.77 -13.07 3.33
C TYR A 8 5.23 -13.21 3.21
N PRO A 9 4.44 -12.66 4.14
CA PRO A 9 2.99 -12.66 4.03
C PRO A 9 2.52 -11.75 2.87
N ILE A 10 1.33 -12.01 2.33
CA ILE A 10 0.70 -11.09 1.37
C ILE A 10 0.50 -9.73 2.05
N GLY A 11 0.87 -8.65 1.36
CA GLY A 11 0.89 -7.29 1.86
C GLY A 11 2.19 -6.91 2.57
N ALA A 12 3.14 -7.84 2.76
CA ALA A 12 4.41 -7.52 3.37
C ALA A 12 5.21 -6.52 2.52
N PRO A 13 5.71 -5.42 3.11
CA PRO A 13 6.65 -4.54 2.45
C PRO A 13 8.04 -5.21 2.42
N VAL A 14 8.58 -5.35 1.22
CA VAL A 14 9.90 -5.90 0.93
C VAL A 14 10.66 -4.94 0.04
N VAL A 15 11.98 -5.03 0.04
CA VAL A 15 12.86 -4.19 -0.77
C VAL A 15 13.48 -5.06 -1.86
N ASP A 16 13.31 -4.64 -3.10
CA ASP A 16 13.96 -5.23 -4.27
C ASP A 16 15.44 -4.83 -4.35
N THR A 17 16.25 -5.57 -5.11
CA THR A 17 17.67 -5.26 -5.38
C THR A 17 17.96 -3.83 -5.82
N ARG A 18 16.98 -3.14 -6.41
CA ARG A 18 17.09 -1.72 -6.79
C ARG A 18 16.90 -0.75 -5.62
N GLY A 19 16.75 -1.25 -4.39
CA GLY A 19 16.43 -0.44 -3.21
C GLY A 19 15.00 0.09 -3.20
N SER A 20 14.12 -0.43 -4.07
CA SER A 20 12.73 0.00 -4.15
C SER A 20 11.85 -0.83 -3.23
N VAL A 21 11.04 -0.16 -2.40
CA VAL A 21 10.03 -0.84 -1.58
C VAL A 21 8.85 -1.26 -2.46
N VAL A 22 8.55 -2.55 -2.40
CA VAL A 22 7.45 -3.21 -3.11
C VAL A 22 6.64 -4.04 -2.11
N ALA A 23 5.38 -4.29 -2.42
CA ALA A 23 4.51 -5.11 -1.59
C ALA A 23 4.33 -6.49 -2.22
N VAL A 24 4.39 -7.54 -1.42
CA VAL A 24 4.05 -8.90 -1.86
C VAL A 24 2.55 -8.96 -2.12
N THR A 25 2.13 -9.23 -3.35
CA THR A 25 0.70 -9.31 -3.71
C THR A 25 0.21 -10.76 -3.85
N ARG A 26 1.13 -11.72 -3.89
CA ARG A 26 0.80 -13.15 -3.96
C ARG A 26 1.80 -14.01 -3.17
N GLU A 27 1.32 -15.15 -2.69
CA GLU A 27 2.14 -16.15 -2.01
C GLU A 27 3.30 -16.65 -2.89
N ARG A 28 4.35 -17.13 -2.22
CA ARG A 28 5.56 -17.69 -2.84
C ARG A 28 5.17 -18.86 -3.75
N ASP A 29 5.60 -18.81 -5.00
CA ASP A 29 5.65 -20.02 -5.81
C ASP A 29 6.78 -20.91 -5.29
N VAL A 30 6.42 -22.03 -4.67
CA VAL A 30 7.37 -22.92 -3.99
C VAL A 30 8.32 -23.59 -4.98
N ASN A 31 7.86 -23.86 -6.20
CA ASN A 31 8.66 -24.49 -7.26
C ASN A 31 9.70 -23.51 -7.81
N LEU A 32 9.30 -22.25 -8.02
CA LEU A 32 10.15 -21.23 -8.62
C LEU A 32 10.89 -20.35 -7.61
N ARG A 33 10.55 -20.45 -6.33
CA ARG A 33 11.03 -19.59 -5.23
C ARG A 33 10.85 -18.09 -5.55
N ARG A 34 9.72 -17.72 -6.17
CA ARG A 34 9.40 -16.34 -6.56
C ARG A 34 8.17 -15.82 -5.84
N TYR A 35 8.14 -14.52 -5.59
CA TYR A 35 6.99 -13.78 -5.10
C TYR A 35 6.45 -12.88 -6.21
N TRP A 36 5.13 -12.73 -6.27
CA TRP A 36 4.52 -11.68 -7.08
C TRP A 36 4.52 -10.42 -6.23
N VAL A 37 5.18 -9.37 -6.72
CA VAL A 37 5.33 -8.11 -6.01
C VAL A 37 4.75 -6.97 -6.83
N ARG A 38 4.31 -5.91 -6.13
CA ARG A 38 3.80 -4.69 -6.72
C ARG A 38 4.55 -3.48 -6.21
N SER A 39 5.02 -2.64 -7.12
CA SER A 39 5.56 -1.33 -6.77
C SER A 39 4.46 -0.40 -6.29
N ALA A 40 4.64 0.23 -5.12
CA ALA A 40 3.76 1.30 -4.67
C ALA A 40 3.90 2.56 -5.54
N LEU A 41 5.12 2.85 -6.00
CA LEU A 41 5.44 4.05 -6.80
C LEU A 41 4.90 3.99 -8.23
N THR A 42 5.07 2.86 -8.91
CA THR A 42 4.73 2.74 -10.35
C THR A 42 3.47 1.92 -10.60
N GLY A 43 2.93 1.24 -9.58
CA GLY A 43 1.80 0.33 -9.71
C GLY A 43 2.10 -0.95 -10.52
N ARG A 44 3.32 -1.11 -11.05
CA ARG A 44 3.72 -2.28 -11.83
C ARG A 44 3.83 -3.51 -10.95
N GLU A 45 3.46 -4.65 -11.52
CA GLU A 45 3.54 -5.96 -10.89
C GLU A 45 4.48 -6.88 -11.67
N TRP A 46 5.29 -7.68 -10.96
CA TRP A 46 6.20 -8.63 -11.58
C TRP A 46 6.60 -9.78 -10.63
N TRP A 47 7.17 -10.85 -11.19
CA TRP A 47 7.78 -11.92 -10.41
C TRP A 47 9.18 -11.49 -9.95
N ALA A 48 9.41 -11.47 -8.64
CA ALA A 48 10.71 -11.26 -8.03
C ALA A 48 11.17 -12.55 -7.32
N GLN A 49 12.47 -12.85 -7.38
CA GLN A 49 13.04 -14.01 -6.69
C GLN A 49 13.07 -13.75 -5.19
N ALA A 50 12.89 -14.80 -4.39
CA ALA A 50 12.94 -14.69 -2.93
C ALA A 50 14.30 -14.16 -2.42
N ASP A 51 15.40 -14.53 -3.08
CA ASP A 51 16.77 -14.11 -2.73
C ASP A 51 17.04 -12.63 -3.04
N ASP A 52 16.36 -12.09 -4.05
CA ASP A 52 16.45 -10.68 -4.46
C ASP A 52 15.58 -9.75 -3.58
N LEU A 53 14.79 -10.31 -2.67
CA LEU A 53 13.87 -9.60 -1.79
C LEU A 53 14.34 -9.68 -0.35
N ARG A 54 14.52 -8.52 0.29
CA ARG A 54 14.76 -8.42 1.73
C ARG A 54 13.56 -7.79 2.44
N PRO A 55 13.31 -8.08 3.72
CA PRO A 55 12.29 -7.36 4.48
C PRO A 55 12.64 -5.87 4.53
N ALA A 56 11.66 -5.00 4.24
CA ALA A 56 11.84 -3.57 4.39
C ALA A 56 12.03 -3.21 5.87
N THR A 57 13.03 -2.37 6.18
CA THR A 57 13.21 -1.82 7.53
C THR A 57 12.10 -0.84 7.89
N ALA A 58 12.02 -0.44 9.17
CA ALA A 58 11.04 0.55 9.60
C ALA A 58 11.21 1.87 8.82
N GLU A 59 12.44 2.33 8.68
CA GLU A 59 12.79 3.57 7.98
C GLU A 59 12.35 3.53 6.50
N GLU A 60 12.64 2.44 5.78
CA GLU A 60 12.26 2.28 4.37
C GLU A 60 10.72 2.25 4.17
N ARG A 61 9.98 1.75 5.17
CA ARG A 61 8.51 1.74 5.15
C ARG A 61 7.92 3.13 5.30
N GLU A 62 8.57 4.01 6.04
CA GLU A 62 8.09 5.39 6.26
C GLU A 62 8.26 6.22 4.98
N GLU A 63 9.37 6.04 4.27
CA GLU A 63 9.64 6.69 2.98
C GLU A 63 8.63 6.28 1.89
N SER A 64 8.20 5.02 1.90
CA SER A 64 7.21 4.50 0.93
C SER A 64 5.76 4.57 1.43
N GLY A 65 5.57 4.89 2.71
CA GLY A 65 4.30 4.92 3.43
C GLY A 65 3.62 6.30 3.44
N THR A 66 4.24 7.34 2.85
CA THR A 66 3.67 8.70 2.75
C THR A 66 2.53 8.79 1.71
N GLN A 67 1.71 7.73 1.62
CA GLN A 67 0.39 7.77 1.00
C GLN A 67 -0.66 7.04 1.83
N LYS A 68 -0.59 7.12 3.17
CA LYS A 68 -1.73 6.87 4.05
C LYS A 68 -1.67 7.79 5.28
N GLY A 69 -2.34 8.93 5.18
CA GLY A 69 -2.50 9.87 6.29
C GLY A 69 -2.94 11.29 5.91
N GLY A 70 -3.40 11.53 4.69
CA GLY A 70 -4.00 12.81 4.30
C GLY A 70 -5.48 12.64 4.00
N HIS A 71 -6.31 13.49 4.61
CA HIS A 71 -7.75 13.68 4.38
C HIS A 71 -8.71 12.70 5.09
N THR A 72 -8.64 12.61 6.42
CA THR A 72 -9.90 12.59 7.17
C THR A 72 -10.40 14.03 7.27
N SER A 73 -11.32 14.38 6.39
CA SER A 73 -12.40 15.34 6.63
C SER A 73 -12.04 16.62 7.40
N ASP A 74 -11.20 17.48 6.83
CA ASP A 74 -11.40 18.93 6.99
C ASP A 74 -12.21 19.40 5.79
N GLN A 75 -13.46 18.94 5.72
CA GLN A 75 -14.44 19.60 4.87
C GLN A 75 -14.99 20.72 5.74
N PRO A 76 -14.63 22.01 5.51
CA PRO A 76 -15.36 23.08 6.16
C PRO A 76 -16.82 22.94 5.74
N PRO A 77 -17.80 22.98 6.66
CA PRO A 77 -19.18 23.16 6.23
C PRO A 77 -19.20 24.51 5.52
N TYR A 78 -19.41 24.49 4.19
CA TYR A 78 -19.58 25.70 3.41
C TYR A 78 -20.66 26.54 4.07
N THR A 79 -20.25 27.70 4.55
CA THR A 79 -21.14 28.71 5.09
C THR A 79 -21.98 29.30 3.96
N ALA A 80 -23.28 29.44 4.25
CA ALA A 80 -24.22 30.44 3.75
C ALA A 80 -24.75 30.33 2.30
N THR A 81 -26.08 30.17 2.19
CA THR A 81 -26.93 31.22 1.61
C THR A 81 -28.26 31.23 2.38
N SER A 82 -28.54 32.37 3.02
CA SER A 82 -29.87 32.77 3.44
C SER A 82 -30.72 32.98 2.19
N GLU A 83 -31.76 32.18 2.00
CA GLU A 83 -32.88 32.51 1.12
C GLU A 83 -34.12 32.75 1.99
N ASP A 84 -34.30 34.02 2.32
CA ASP A 84 -35.61 34.64 2.49
C ASP A 84 -36.45 34.35 1.23
N HIS A 85 -37.53 33.58 1.38
CA HIS A 85 -38.57 33.52 0.36
C HIS A 85 -39.94 33.58 1.03
N HIS A 86 -40.47 34.80 1.03
CA HIS A 86 -41.89 35.14 1.13
C HIS A 86 -42.80 34.04 0.57
N GLN A 87 -43.76 33.58 1.39
CA GLN A 87 -45.04 33.08 0.89
C GLN A 87 -46.12 34.03 1.41
N HIS A 88 -46.71 34.72 0.45
CA HIS A 88 -47.86 35.61 0.55
C HIS A 88 -49.03 34.84 -0.06
N ASP A 89 -49.96 34.39 0.79
CA ASP A 89 -51.43 34.50 0.68
C ASP A 89 -52.08 33.87 1.92
#